data_AF-A0A959JCJ5-F1
#
_entry.id   AF-A0A959JCJ5-F1
#
_cell.length_a   1.000
_cell.length_b   1.000
_cell.length_c   1.000
_cell.angle_alpha   90.00
_cell.angle_beta   90.00
_cell.angle_gamma   90.00
#
_symmetry.space_group_name_H-M   'P 1'
#
loop_
_entity.id
_entity.type
_entity.pdbx_description
1 polymer ?
#
loop_
_entity_poly.entity_id
_entity_poly.type
_entity_poly.pdbx_seq_one_letter_code
_entity_poly.pdbx_strand_id
1 'polypeptide(L)'
;MKHKQQWTGLIPVFIFLTGWLACHTQTAADDQWNEVIDRNKMLAQEYDNFYRIIAETTTSAEATMAQARQMRSKDDRELKKQEAIAEANPLFLQRLATFQPRMDSIEVRRQRLIHMAGPASLKEAQQNAELARRLASESHMNLINPLGTVKQASDLCERIDKLLADAEYTLEEGAKRVGLINEKNQ
;
A
#
# COMPACT_ATOMS: atom_id res chain seq x y z
N MET A 1 -30.41 -5.96 75.68
CA MET A 1 -31.75 -5.43 75.35
C MET A 1 -31.97 -5.64 73.85
N LYS A 2 -33.03 -6.35 73.49
CA LYS A 2 -33.43 -6.64 72.10
C LYS A 2 -34.37 -5.52 71.64
N HIS A 3 -34.16 -4.98 70.44
CA HIS A 3 -35.23 -4.35 69.67
C HIS A 3 -35.22 -4.89 68.24
N LYS A 4 -36.34 -5.52 67.89
CA LYS A 4 -36.75 -5.88 66.54
C LYS A 4 -37.75 -4.82 66.04
N GLN A 5 -37.97 -4.86 64.72
CA GLN A 5 -39.09 -4.35 63.91
C GLN A 5 -39.01 -2.91 63.41
N GLN A 6 -39.47 -2.57 62.20
CA GLN A 6 -39.73 -3.25 60.91
C GLN A 6 -40.32 -2.14 59.99
N TRP A 7 -39.85 -2.04 58.72
CA TRP A 7 -40.56 -1.59 57.50
C TRP A 7 -41.03 -0.09 57.48
N THR A 8 -41.12 0.66 56.37
CA THR A 8 -41.43 0.43 54.96
C THR A 8 -40.88 1.59 54.11
N GLY A 9 -40.48 1.28 52.87
CA GLY A 9 -40.79 2.03 51.64
C GLY A 9 -40.47 3.53 51.57
N LEU A 10 -39.49 3.87 50.73
CA LEU A 10 -39.60 4.97 49.75
C LEU A 10 -38.50 4.80 48.71
N ILE A 11 -38.93 4.43 47.50
CA ILE A 11 -38.15 4.52 46.27
C ILE A 11 -37.91 6.01 46.00
N PRO A 12 -36.69 6.38 45.61
CA PRO A 12 -36.58 7.23 44.44
C PRO A 12 -35.68 6.56 43.40
N VAL A 13 -36.31 6.35 42.24
CA VAL A 13 -35.69 6.46 40.92
C VAL A 13 -34.65 7.57 40.96
N PHE A 14 -33.41 7.31 40.51
CA PHE A 14 -32.69 8.12 39.52
C PHE A 14 -31.21 7.70 39.39
N ILE A 15 -30.76 7.70 38.13
CA ILE A 15 -29.37 7.77 37.63
C ILE A 15 -28.66 6.41 37.46
N PHE A 16 -28.78 5.78 36.29
CA PHE A 16 -27.86 5.96 35.14
C PHE A 16 -26.39 5.83 35.53
N LEU A 17 -25.89 4.59 35.59
CA LEU A 17 -24.49 4.30 35.29
C LEU A 17 -24.47 3.46 34.02
N THR A 18 -24.57 4.22 32.93
CA THR A 18 -24.28 3.87 31.56
C THR A 18 -22.98 3.11 31.45
N GLY A 19 -23.07 1.78 31.58
CA GLY A 19 -22.14 0.84 30.95
C GLY A 19 -22.40 0.75 29.45
N TRP A 20 -22.60 1.90 28.79
CA TRP A 20 -22.39 1.94 27.34
C TRP A 20 -20.90 1.81 27.17
N LEU A 21 -20.49 0.58 26.82
CA LEU A 21 -19.51 0.31 25.78
C LEU A 21 -19.12 1.61 25.10
N ALA A 22 -17.94 2.12 25.46
CA ALA A 22 -17.24 3.06 24.64
C ALA A 22 -17.10 2.38 23.28
N CYS A 23 -18.08 2.59 22.41
CA CYS A 23 -17.98 2.35 21.00
C CYS A 23 -16.86 3.31 20.59
N HIS A 24 -15.62 2.80 20.60
CA HIS A 24 -14.45 3.54 20.17
C HIS A 24 -14.77 4.05 18.77
N THR A 25 -15.10 5.34 18.67
CA THR A 25 -15.07 6.04 17.41
C THR A 25 -13.60 6.08 17.02
N GLN A 26 -13.14 5.04 16.33
CA GLN A 26 -11.89 5.05 15.59
C GLN A 26 -11.90 6.35 14.78
N THR A 27 -10.90 7.18 15.02
CA THR A 27 -10.73 8.39 14.20
C THR A 27 -10.24 7.97 12.82
N ALA A 28 -10.55 8.75 11.78
CA ALA A 28 -10.07 8.47 10.43
C ALA A 28 -8.53 8.30 10.38
N ALA A 29 -7.79 9.03 11.23
CA ALA A 29 -6.34 8.89 11.36
C ALA A 29 -5.91 7.55 11.99
N ASP A 30 -6.69 6.99 12.92
CA ASP A 30 -6.37 5.68 13.48
C ASP A 30 -6.60 4.55 12.46
N ASP A 31 -7.64 4.68 11.63
CA ASP A 31 -7.89 3.72 10.54
C ASP A 31 -6.79 3.80 9.47
N GLN A 32 -6.44 5.01 9.04
CA GLN A 32 -5.36 5.24 8.09
C GLN A 32 -4.01 4.76 8.63
N TRP A 33 -3.75 4.97 9.93
CA TRP A 33 -2.56 4.43 10.60
C TRP A 33 -2.51 2.90 10.49
N ASN A 34 -3.59 2.21 10.85
CA ASN A 34 -3.64 0.75 10.80
C ASN A 34 -3.42 0.23 9.37
N GLU A 35 -4.05 0.86 8.38
CA GLU A 35 -3.88 0.51 6.95
C GLU A 35 -2.42 0.64 6.51
N VAL A 36 -1.76 1.77 6.82
CA VAL A 36 -0.37 2.02 6.45
C VAL A 36 0.57 1.02 7.11
N ILE A 37 0.37 0.73 8.40
CA ILE A 37 1.23 -0.19 9.15
C ILE A 37 1.06 -1.63 8.67
N ASP A 38 -0.17 -2.07 8.43
CA ASP A 38 -0.42 -3.43 7.94
C ASP A 38 0.11 -3.62 6.52
N ARG A 39 -0.02 -2.59 5.65
CA ARG A 39 0.65 -2.57 4.35
C ARG A 39 2.17 -2.68 4.50
N ASN A 40 2.79 -1.89 5.38
CA ASN A 40 4.24 -1.94 5.57
C ASN A 40 4.72 -3.31 6.07
N LYS A 41 3.96 -3.98 6.94
CA LYS A 41 4.25 -5.36 7.37
C LYS A 41 4.20 -6.34 6.20
N MET A 42 3.19 -6.25 5.33
CA MET A 42 3.10 -7.10 4.13
C MET A 42 4.29 -6.85 3.20
N LEU A 43 4.63 -5.58 2.95
CA LEU A 43 5.78 -5.23 2.12
C LEU A 43 7.10 -5.74 2.70
N ALA A 44 7.26 -5.70 4.02
CA ALA A 44 8.46 -6.22 4.69
C ALA A 44 8.59 -7.75 4.59
N GLN A 45 7.47 -8.48 4.46
CA GLN A 45 7.45 -9.93 4.23
C GLN A 45 7.66 -10.29 2.76
N GLU A 46 7.15 -9.47 1.84
CA GLU A 46 7.26 -9.70 0.40
C GLU A 46 8.65 -9.32 -0.14
N TYR A 47 9.27 -8.28 0.43
CA TYR A 47 10.51 -7.68 -0.06
C TYR A 47 11.63 -7.74 0.99
N ASP A 48 12.24 -8.92 1.15
CA ASP A 48 13.31 -9.18 2.14
C ASP A 48 14.44 -8.13 2.14
N ASN A 49 14.88 -7.67 0.97
CA ASN A 49 15.95 -6.67 0.86
C ASN A 49 15.54 -5.27 1.37
N PHE A 50 14.24 -4.99 1.40
CA PHE A 50 13.71 -3.76 1.94
C PHE A 50 13.39 -3.89 3.44
N TYR A 51 13.24 -5.10 3.98
CA TYR A 51 12.82 -5.38 5.37
C TYR A 51 13.42 -4.40 6.38
N ARG A 52 14.75 -4.26 6.41
CA ARG A 52 15.42 -3.39 7.39
C ARG A 52 15.02 -1.93 7.25
N ILE A 53 14.95 -1.41 6.01
CA ILE A 53 14.60 -0.02 5.72
C ILE A 53 13.12 0.24 6.06
N ILE A 54 12.25 -0.72 5.79
CA ILE A 54 10.83 -0.65 6.14
C ILE A 54 10.66 -0.67 7.66
N ALA A 55 11.39 -1.54 8.35
CA ALA A 55 11.37 -1.64 9.82
C ALA A 55 11.89 -0.36 10.49
N GLU A 56 13.02 0.20 10.01
CA GLU A 56 13.57 1.48 10.49
C GLU A 56 12.54 2.62 10.33
N THR A 57 11.93 2.73 9.14
CA THR A 57 10.89 3.74 8.85
C THR A 57 9.66 3.57 9.76
N THR A 58 9.19 2.33 9.90
CA THR A 58 7.98 2.01 10.67
C THR A 58 8.19 2.26 12.17
N THR A 59 9.36 1.88 12.70
CA THR A 59 9.70 2.11 14.11
C THR A 59 9.77 3.60 14.45
N SER A 60 10.34 4.41 13.54
CA SER A 60 10.40 5.87 13.72
C SER A 60 8.99 6.47 13.78
N ALA A 61 8.12 6.10 12.84
CA ALA A 61 6.72 6.53 12.82
C ALA A 61 5.92 6.07 14.06
N GLU A 62 6.17 4.85 14.56
CA GLU A 62 5.54 4.34 15.79
C GLU A 62 5.91 5.20 17.00
N ALA A 63 7.14 5.70 17.09
CA ALA A 63 7.55 6.62 18.13
C ALA A 63 6.79 7.96 18.04
N THR A 64 6.62 8.50 16.84
CA THR A 64 5.82 9.71 16.57
C THR A 64 4.35 9.49 16.95
N MET A 65 3.77 8.33 16.63
CA MET A 65 2.40 7.96 17.01
C MET A 65 2.25 7.81 18.54
N ALA A 66 3.26 7.26 19.22
CA ALA A 66 3.27 7.16 20.68
C ALA A 66 3.31 8.55 21.34
N GLN A 67 4.08 9.49 20.79
CA GLN A 67 4.07 10.89 21.23
C GLN A 67 2.69 11.52 21.05
N ALA A 68 2.04 11.33 19.90
CA ALA A 68 0.70 11.84 19.64
C ALA A 68 -0.31 11.37 20.70
N ARG A 69 -0.25 10.09 21.09
CA ARG A 69 -1.14 9.50 22.11
C ARG A 69 -0.97 10.11 23.51
N GLN A 70 0.20 10.68 23.81
CA GLN A 70 0.48 11.35 25.09
C GLN A 70 0.04 12.83 25.11
N MET A 71 -0.30 13.41 23.96
CA MET A 71 -0.69 14.82 23.87
C MET A 71 -2.09 15.06 24.44
N ARG A 72 -2.21 16.09 25.29
CA ARG A 72 -3.48 16.47 25.94
C ARG A 72 -4.43 17.21 25.00
N SER A 73 -3.89 18.10 24.16
CA SER A 73 -4.65 18.85 23.16
C SER A 73 -5.13 17.89 22.06
N LYS A 74 -6.40 18.01 21.67
CA LYS A 74 -6.97 17.20 20.59
C LYS A 74 -6.37 17.58 19.24
N ASP A 75 -6.18 18.88 18.99
CA ASP A 75 -5.68 19.39 17.72
C ASP A 75 -4.20 19.03 17.54
N ASP A 76 -3.39 19.19 18.58
CA ASP A 76 -1.98 18.80 18.53
C ASP A 76 -1.82 17.29 18.36
N ARG A 77 -2.68 16.50 19.02
CA ARG A 77 -2.73 15.05 18.85
C ARG A 77 -3.03 14.66 17.41
N GLU A 78 -4.04 15.27 16.80
CA GLU A 78 -4.42 14.96 15.42
C GLU A 78 -3.30 15.34 14.44
N LEU A 79 -2.70 16.53 14.60
CA LEU A 79 -1.55 16.95 13.81
C LEU A 79 -0.39 15.96 13.92
N LYS A 80 -0.07 15.50 15.15
CA LYS A 80 1.02 14.56 15.40
C LYS A 80 0.70 13.15 14.86
N LYS A 81 -0.56 12.72 14.86
CA LYS A 81 -0.99 11.49 14.17
C LYS A 81 -0.73 11.57 12.67
N GLN A 82 -1.08 12.70 12.04
CA GLN A 82 -0.85 12.91 10.61
C GLN A 82 0.65 12.92 10.27
N GLU A 83 1.49 13.50 11.13
CA GLU A 83 2.95 13.42 11.00
C GLU A 83 3.45 11.96 11.03
N ALA A 84 2.98 11.17 11.99
CA ALA A 84 3.33 9.75 12.09
C ALA A 84 2.89 8.96 10.84
N ILE A 85 1.68 9.22 10.32
CA ILE A 85 1.17 8.59 9.10
C ILE A 85 2.04 8.96 7.89
N ALA A 86 2.43 10.23 7.75
CA ALA A 86 3.30 10.68 6.67
C ALA A 86 4.69 10.03 6.75
N GLU A 87 5.25 9.92 7.96
CA GLU A 87 6.52 9.26 8.24
C GLU A 87 6.48 7.75 7.93
N ALA A 88 5.36 7.09 8.24
CA ALA A 88 5.14 5.68 7.91
C ALA A 88 4.84 5.43 6.42
N ASN A 89 4.58 6.48 5.62
CA ASN A 89 4.15 6.37 4.23
C ASN A 89 5.04 7.14 3.23
N PRO A 90 6.38 6.98 3.24
CA PRO A 90 7.26 7.61 2.28
C PRO A 90 7.01 7.11 0.85
N LEU A 91 7.44 7.92 -0.13
CA LEU A 91 7.20 7.65 -1.56
C LEU A 91 7.72 6.27 -2.03
N PHE A 92 8.86 5.82 -1.53
CA PHE A 92 9.40 4.52 -1.93
C PHE A 92 8.50 3.35 -1.50
N LEU A 93 7.87 3.42 -0.32
CA LEU A 93 6.90 2.41 0.14
C LEU A 93 5.63 2.42 -0.71
N GLN A 94 5.16 3.62 -1.08
CA GLN A 94 4.02 3.77 -1.98
C GLN A 94 4.31 3.12 -3.34
N ARG A 95 5.51 3.34 -3.90
CA ARG A 95 5.94 2.71 -5.15
C ARG A 95 6.05 1.20 -5.02
N LEU A 96 6.69 0.72 -3.95
CA LEU A 96 6.88 -0.71 -3.69
C LEU A 96 5.55 -1.47 -3.69
N ALA A 97 4.50 -0.89 -3.09
CA ALA A 97 3.15 -1.45 -3.07
C ALA A 97 2.48 -1.57 -4.45
N THR A 98 3.01 -0.92 -5.49
CA THR A 98 2.45 -0.97 -6.85
C THR A 98 3.15 -1.94 -7.78
N PHE A 99 4.36 -2.41 -7.44
CA PHE A 99 5.20 -3.11 -8.41
C PHE A 99 4.64 -4.47 -8.80
N GLN A 100 4.26 -5.31 -7.83
CA GLN A 100 3.68 -6.62 -8.13
C GLN A 100 2.38 -6.52 -8.96
N PRO A 101 1.38 -5.68 -8.58
CA PRO A 101 0.19 -5.47 -9.42
C PRO A 101 0.49 -5.00 -10.84
N ARG A 102 1.51 -4.13 -11.01
CA ARG A 102 1.92 -3.65 -12.35
C ARG A 102 2.58 -4.75 -13.18
N MET A 103 3.45 -5.56 -12.58
CA MET A 103 4.06 -6.72 -13.25
C MET A 103 2.98 -7.73 -13.70
N ASP A 104 1.98 -7.99 -12.86
CA ASP A 104 0.85 -8.87 -13.21
C ASP A 104 0.02 -8.30 -14.37
N SER A 105 -0.27 -7.00 -14.32
CA SER A 105 -0.97 -6.28 -15.40
C SER A 105 -0.19 -6.32 -16.73
N ILE A 106 1.13 -6.14 -16.68
CA ILE A 106 2.02 -6.26 -17.85
C ILE A 106 1.93 -7.66 -18.45
N GLU A 107 1.98 -8.71 -17.63
CA GLU A 107 1.89 -10.09 -18.12
C GLU A 107 0.53 -10.38 -18.78
N VAL A 108 -0.57 -9.93 -18.18
CA VAL A 108 -1.91 -10.06 -18.80
C VAL A 108 -2.00 -9.31 -20.13
N ARG A 109 -1.50 -8.07 -20.19
CA ARG A 109 -1.49 -7.26 -21.42
C ARG A 109 -0.60 -7.88 -22.50
N ARG A 110 0.54 -8.46 -22.12
CA ARG A 110 1.45 -9.18 -23.01
C ARG A 110 0.76 -10.36 -23.69
N GLN A 111 0.06 -11.19 -22.93
CA GLN A 111 -0.68 -12.33 -23.47
C GLN A 111 -1.81 -11.87 -24.41
N ARG A 112 -2.54 -10.81 -24.04
CA ARG A 112 -3.58 -10.22 -24.89
C ARG A 112 -3.03 -9.70 -26.21
N LEU A 113 -1.90 -9.00 -26.20
CA LEU A 113 -1.27 -8.46 -27.41
C LEU A 113 -0.97 -9.57 -28.44
N ILE A 114 -0.43 -10.69 -27.99
CA ILE A 114 -0.15 -11.85 -28.86
C ILE A 114 -1.45 -12.46 -29.38
N HIS A 115 -2.48 -12.60 -28.52
CA HIS A 115 -3.75 -13.20 -28.91
C HIS A 115 -4.55 -12.37 -29.93
N MET A 116 -4.47 -11.04 -29.85
CA MET A 116 -5.14 -10.13 -30.79
C MET A 116 -4.43 -10.01 -32.14
N ALA A 117 -3.19 -10.47 -32.24
CA ALA A 117 -2.39 -10.31 -33.44
C ALA A 117 -2.81 -11.32 -34.52
N GLY A 118 -3.17 -10.81 -35.70
CA GLY A 118 -3.35 -11.64 -36.89
C GLY A 118 -2.01 -12.07 -37.49
N PRO A 119 -1.99 -12.96 -38.50
CA PRO A 119 -0.75 -13.44 -39.10
C PRO A 119 0.20 -12.33 -39.56
N ALA A 120 -0.33 -11.22 -40.07
CA ALA A 120 0.43 -10.07 -40.55
C ALA A 120 1.07 -9.22 -39.44
N SER A 121 0.50 -9.23 -38.23
CA SER A 121 0.94 -8.41 -37.08
C SER A 121 1.60 -9.23 -35.96
N LEU A 122 1.59 -10.57 -36.05
CA LEU A 122 2.10 -11.48 -35.03
C LEU A 122 3.58 -11.24 -34.68
N LYS A 123 4.42 -10.96 -35.68
CA LYS A 123 5.86 -10.71 -35.44
C LYS A 123 6.08 -9.44 -34.60
N GLU A 124 5.37 -8.36 -34.92
CA GLU A 124 5.44 -7.09 -34.17
C GLU A 124 4.91 -7.29 -32.73
N ALA A 125 3.78 -8.00 -32.59
CA ALA A 125 3.20 -8.32 -31.29
C ALA A 125 4.16 -9.12 -30.40
N GLN A 126 4.82 -10.14 -30.97
CA GLN A 126 5.82 -10.96 -30.26
C GLN A 126 7.05 -10.14 -29.83
N GLN A 127 7.52 -9.23 -30.68
CA GLN A 127 8.67 -8.37 -30.35
C GLN A 127 8.38 -7.41 -29.19
N ASN A 128 7.25 -6.71 -29.24
CA ASN A 128 6.85 -5.80 -28.16
C ASN A 128 6.54 -6.56 -26.87
N ALA A 129 5.87 -7.71 -26.97
CA ALA A 129 5.59 -8.59 -25.83
C ALA A 129 6.88 -9.07 -25.14
N GLU A 130 7.89 -9.47 -25.91
CA GLU A 130 9.17 -9.92 -25.37
C GLU A 130 9.98 -8.77 -24.76
N LEU A 131 9.95 -7.57 -25.35
CA LEU A 131 10.60 -6.39 -24.78
C LEU A 131 9.98 -6.01 -23.42
N ALA A 132 8.65 -5.96 -23.34
CA ALA A 132 7.94 -5.69 -22.09
C ALA A 132 8.25 -6.73 -21.00
N ARG A 133 8.33 -8.02 -21.38
CA ARG A 133 8.73 -9.10 -20.47
C ARG A 133 10.14 -8.89 -19.91
N ARG A 134 11.10 -8.47 -20.76
CA ARG A 134 12.48 -8.20 -20.32
C ARG A 134 12.55 -7.04 -19.35
N LEU A 135 11.82 -5.96 -19.60
CA LEU A 135 11.76 -4.80 -18.71
C LEU A 135 11.15 -5.17 -17.35
N ALA A 136 10.04 -5.91 -17.33
CA ALA A 136 9.45 -6.41 -16.09
C ALA A 136 10.37 -7.40 -15.35
N SER A 137 11.11 -8.25 -16.07
CA SER A 137 12.12 -9.12 -15.47
C SER A 137 13.28 -8.34 -14.88
N GLU A 138 13.73 -7.26 -15.52
CA GLU A 138 14.76 -6.38 -14.97
C GLU A 138 14.27 -5.67 -13.71
N SER A 139 13.01 -5.24 -13.67
CA SER A 139 12.36 -4.72 -12.45
C SER A 139 12.40 -5.74 -11.31
N HIS A 140 12.04 -7.00 -11.58
CA HIS A 140 12.09 -8.07 -10.58
C HIS A 140 13.53 -8.35 -10.08
N MET A 141 14.50 -8.37 -10.98
CA MET A 141 15.91 -8.54 -10.60
C MET A 141 16.43 -7.37 -9.74
N ASN A 142 15.93 -6.15 -9.99
CA ASN A 142 16.28 -5.01 -9.15
C ASN A 142 15.70 -5.14 -7.73
N LEU A 143 14.50 -5.68 -7.58
CA LEU A 143 13.85 -5.87 -6.26
C LEU A 143 14.63 -6.80 -5.33
N ILE A 144 15.38 -7.74 -5.91
CA ILE A 144 16.20 -8.68 -5.15
C ILE A 144 17.62 -8.17 -4.83
N ASN A 145 17.96 -6.92 -5.19
CA ASN A 145 19.27 -6.34 -4.87
C ASN A 145 19.34 -5.91 -3.39
N PRO A 146 20.47 -6.18 -2.70
CA PRO A 146 20.64 -5.78 -1.31
C PRO A 146 20.75 -4.26 -1.17
N LEU A 147 20.18 -3.71 -0.09
CA LEU A 147 20.10 -2.27 0.18
C LEU A 147 20.72 -1.89 1.53
N GLY A 148 21.51 -0.83 1.52
CA GLY A 148 22.21 -0.31 2.70
C GLY A 148 21.55 0.92 3.34
N THR A 149 20.74 1.68 2.62
CA THR A 149 20.21 2.98 3.08
C THR A 149 18.84 3.30 2.48
N VAL A 150 18.07 4.15 3.16
CA VAL A 150 16.78 4.70 2.65
C VAL A 150 16.95 5.36 1.28
N LYS A 151 18.05 6.07 1.05
CA LYS A 151 18.36 6.69 -0.25
C LYS A 151 18.47 5.63 -1.35
N GLN A 152 19.23 4.56 -1.11
CA GLN A 152 19.36 3.46 -2.08
C GLN A 152 18.01 2.79 -2.37
N ALA A 153 17.15 2.61 -1.37
CA ALA A 153 15.79 2.10 -1.59
C ALA A 153 14.96 3.04 -2.48
N SER A 154 15.02 4.35 -2.23
CA SER A 154 14.32 5.35 -3.04
C SER A 154 14.81 5.36 -4.49
N ASP A 155 16.13 5.40 -4.71
CA ASP A 155 16.75 5.41 -6.04
C ASP A 155 16.41 4.12 -6.81
N LEU A 156 16.44 2.97 -6.13
CA LEU A 156 16.07 1.69 -6.72
C LEU A 156 14.58 1.65 -7.10
N CYS A 157 13.68 2.08 -6.21
CA CYS A 157 12.25 2.17 -6.50
C CYS A 157 11.97 3.10 -7.70
N GLU A 158 12.69 4.20 -7.84
CA GLU A 158 12.55 5.08 -9.01
C GLU A 158 12.96 4.39 -10.32
N ARG A 159 14.07 3.66 -10.30
CA ARG A 159 14.52 2.88 -11.46
C ARG A 159 13.50 1.80 -11.84
N ILE A 160 12.97 1.07 -10.86
CA ILE A 160 11.97 0.03 -11.09
C ILE A 160 10.69 0.64 -11.66
N ASP A 161 10.23 1.76 -11.09
CA ASP A 161 9.05 2.48 -11.56
C ASP A 161 9.17 2.87 -13.04
N LYS A 162 10.35 3.36 -13.44
CA LYS A 162 10.68 3.67 -14.84
C LYS A 162 10.65 2.43 -15.74
N LEU A 163 11.28 1.33 -15.32
CA LEU A 163 11.28 0.09 -16.11
C LEU A 163 9.87 -0.47 -16.34
N LEU A 164 9.02 -0.40 -15.31
CA LEU A 164 7.61 -0.82 -15.42
C LEU A 164 6.82 0.14 -16.33
N ALA A 165 7.07 1.46 -16.26
CA ALA A 165 6.44 2.43 -17.14
C ALA A 165 6.85 2.21 -18.61
N ASP A 166 8.13 1.93 -18.87
CA ASP A 166 8.63 1.63 -20.21
C ASP A 166 8.01 0.32 -20.75
N ALA A 167 7.79 -0.68 -19.89
CA ALA A 167 7.11 -1.93 -20.25
C ALA A 167 5.63 -1.70 -20.61
N GLU A 168 4.92 -0.91 -19.80
CA GLU A 168 3.52 -0.53 -20.04
C GLU A 168 3.38 0.24 -21.35
N TYR A 169 4.26 1.22 -21.58
CA TYR A 169 4.31 2.00 -22.82
C TYR A 169 4.58 1.12 -24.05
N THR A 170 5.54 0.19 -23.95
CA THR A 170 5.85 -0.76 -25.02
C THR A 170 4.63 -1.59 -25.43
N LEU A 171 3.86 -2.08 -24.47
CA LEU A 171 2.65 -2.87 -24.74
C LEU A 171 1.53 -2.01 -25.34
N GLU A 172 1.37 -0.77 -24.87
CA GLU A 172 0.38 0.16 -25.42
C GLU A 172 0.68 0.48 -26.90
N GLU A 173 1.92 0.83 -27.21
CA GLU A 173 2.34 1.11 -28.58
C GLU A 173 2.26 -0.13 -29.47
N GLY A 174 2.64 -1.30 -28.95
CA GLY A 174 2.47 -2.58 -29.63
C GLY A 174 1.00 -2.83 -30.00
N ALA A 175 0.06 -2.60 -29.06
CA ALA A 175 -1.36 -2.79 -29.30
C ALA A 175 -1.91 -1.84 -30.37
N LYS A 176 -1.53 -0.55 -30.33
CA LYS A 176 -1.91 0.43 -31.37
C LYS A 176 -1.45 -0.01 -32.75
N ARG A 177 -0.19 -0.46 -32.88
CA ARG A 177 0.37 -0.91 -34.16
C ARG A 177 -0.32 -2.17 -34.68
N VAL A 178 -0.57 -3.15 -33.81
CA VAL A 178 -1.30 -4.37 -34.17
C VAL A 178 -2.71 -4.02 -34.67
N GLY A 179 -3.42 -3.12 -33.99
CA GLY A 179 -4.73 -2.62 -34.42
C GLY A 179 -4.69 -2.02 -35.82
N LEU A 180 -3.76 -1.09 -36.07
CA LEU A 180 -3.58 -0.44 -37.37
C LEU A 180 -3.23 -1.43 -38.50
N ILE A 181 -2.42 -2.46 -38.21
CA ILE A 181 -2.06 -3.48 -39.22
C ILE A 181 -3.26 -4.37 -39.53
N ASN A 182 -4.03 -4.76 -38.52
CA ASN A 182 -5.21 -5.60 -38.71
C ASN A 182 -6.28 -4.86 -39.54
N GLU A 183 -6.54 -3.59 -39.25
CA GLU A 183 -7.49 -2.75 -40.01
C GLU A 183 -7.10 -2.59 -41.48
N LYS A 184 -5.81 -2.49 -41.80
CA LYS A 184 -5.32 -2.35 -43.19
C LYS A 184 -5.42 -3.63 -44.01
N ASN A 185 -5.61 -4.78 -43.37
CA ASN A 185 -5.65 -6.10 -44.02
C ASN A 185 -7.08 -6.70 -44.06
N GLN A 186 -8.08 -5.97 -43.58
CA GLN A 186 -9.52 -6.27 -43.74
C GLN A 186 -10.07 -5.53 -44.94
#